data_AF-A0A562QC51-F1
#
_entry.id   AF-A0A562QC51-F1
#
_cell.length_a   1.000
_cell.length_b   1.000
_cell.length_c   1.000
_cell.angle_alpha   90.00
_cell.angle_beta   90.00
_cell.angle_gamma   90.00
#
_symmetry.space_group_name_H-M   'P 1'
#
loop_
_entity.id
_entity.type
_entity.pdbx_description
1 polymer ?
#
loop_
_entity_poly.entity_id
_entity_poly.type
_entity_poly.pdbx_seq_one_letter_code
_entity_poly.pdbx_strand_id
1 'polypeptide(L)' 'MGLFRLLFWIALILAIIWLWRRVARSKRQRSKRSRTLQTHTMVRCHFCRVHVPQDKALSHGNHWYCCNDHLEKSLTRDQ' A
#
# COMPACT_ATOMS: atom_id res chain seq x y z
N MET A 1 -5.29 -20.04 45.82
CA MET A 1 -5.08 -20.99 44.71
C MET A 1 -5.85 -20.59 43.44
N GLY A 2 -5.71 -19.36 42.94
CA GLY A 2 -6.51 -18.88 41.78
C GLY A 2 -5.73 -18.05 40.77
N LEU A 3 -4.75 -17.27 41.23
CA LEU A 3 -4.00 -16.34 40.39
C LEU A 3 -3.08 -17.03 39.38
N PHE A 4 -2.45 -18.15 39.76
CA PHE A 4 -1.60 -18.93 38.87
C PHE A 4 -2.36 -19.52 37.68
N ARG A 5 -3.62 -19.91 37.87
CA ARG A 5 -4.47 -20.42 36.78
C ARG A 5 -4.76 -19.31 35.77
N LEU A 6 -4.97 -18.08 36.25
CA LEU A 6 -5.20 -16.91 35.39
C LEU A 6 -3.93 -16.50 34.64
N LEU A 7 -2.79 -16.45 35.33
CA LEU A 7 -1.48 -16.15 34.74
C LEU A 7 -1.10 -17.16 33.65
N PHE A 8 -1.33 -18.45 33.91
CA PHE A 8 -1.07 -19.51 32.95
C PHE A 8 -1.96 -19.39 31.71
N TRP A 9 -3.26 -19.09 31.89
CA TRP A 9 -4.19 -18.85 30.78
C TRP A 9 -3.81 -17.63 29.95
N ILE A 10 -3.42 -16.51 30.58
CA ILE A 10 -2.97 -15.30 29.88
C ILE A 10 -1.72 -15.60 29.05
N ALA A 11 -0.74 -16.28 29.63
CA ALA A 11 0.48 -16.68 28.93
C ALA A 11 0.18 -17.61 27.73
N LEU A 12 -0.73 -18.57 27.91
CA LEU A 12 -1.16 -19.49 26.86
C LEU A 12 -1.86 -18.75 25.71
N ILE A 13 -2.78 -17.83 26.01
CA ILE A 13 -3.48 -17.03 25.01
C ILE A 13 -2.49 -16.15 24.22
N LEU A 14 -1.55 -15.50 24.90
CA LEU A 14 -0.52 -14.69 24.25
C LEU A 14 0.37 -15.52 23.32
N ALA A 15 0.76 -16.72 23.74
CA ALA A 15 1.56 -17.64 22.93
C ALA A 15 0.82 -18.07 21.65
N ILE A 16 -0.47 -18.44 21.77
CA ILE A 16 -1.31 -18.82 20.62
C ILE A 16 -1.48 -17.64 19.65
N ILE A 17 -1.82 -16.45 20.16
CA ILE A 17 -1.96 -15.24 19.34
C ILE A 17 -0.64 -14.87 18.65
N TRP A 18 0.49 -15.02 19.34
CA TRP A 18 1.79 -14.70 18.78
C TRP A 18 2.18 -15.67 17.67
N LEU A 19 1.95 -16.97 17.87
CA LEU A 19 2.22 -18.01 16.88
C LEU A 19 1.35 -17.79 15.63
N TRP A 20 0.06 -17.52 15.80
CA TRP A 20 -0.84 -17.15 14.70
C TRP A 20 -0.44 -15.84 14.01
N ARG A 21 -0.05 -14.79 14.76
CA ARG A 21 0.48 -13.56 14.16
C ARG A 21 1.75 -13.79 13.36
N ARG A 22 2.61 -14.71 13.80
CA ARG A 22 3.87 -15.03 13.11
C ARG A 22 3.61 -15.75 11.79
N VAL A 23 2.73 -16.75 11.80
CA VAL A 23 2.33 -17.49 10.58
C VAL A 23 1.49 -16.62 9.65
N ALA A 24 0.56 -15.83 10.18
CA ALA A 24 -0.25 -14.89 9.40
C ALA A 24 0.60 -13.78 8.78
N ARG A 25 1.69 -13.32 9.42
CA ARG A 25 2.60 -12.33 8.81
C ARG A 25 3.31 -12.87 7.56
N SER A 26 3.63 -14.16 7.50
CA SER A 26 4.17 -14.80 6.30
C SER A 26 3.15 -14.81 5.15
N LYS A 27 1.87 -15.12 5.40
CA LYS A 27 0.79 -14.98 4.39
C LYS A 27 0.43 -13.52 4.09
N ARG A 28 0.66 -12.58 5.03
CA ARG A 28 0.29 -11.16 4.88
C ARG A 28 1.28 -10.36 4.03
N GLN A 29 2.46 -10.90 3.67
CA GLN A 29 3.24 -10.30 2.58
C GLN A 29 2.54 -10.47 1.21
N ARG A 30 1.69 -11.48 1.03
CA ARG A 30 0.90 -11.63 -0.21
C ARG A 30 -0.49 -10.96 -0.14
N SER A 31 -1.03 -10.77 1.07
CA SER A 31 -2.35 -10.14 1.30
C SER A 31 -2.31 -8.72 1.91
N LYS A 32 -1.15 -8.06 1.96
CA LYS A 32 -1.09 -6.58 2.08
C LYS A 32 -1.17 -5.87 0.73
N ARG A 33 -1.33 -6.61 -0.37
CA ARG A 33 -1.61 -6.04 -1.70
C ARG A 33 -3.11 -5.93 -2.02
N SER A 34 -3.99 -6.54 -1.23
CA SER A 34 -5.44 -6.58 -1.56
C SER A 34 -6.37 -6.01 -0.48
N ARG A 35 -5.89 -5.74 0.74
CA ARG A 35 -6.73 -5.21 1.85
C ARG A 35 -6.11 -4.02 2.58
N THR A 36 -5.30 -3.25 1.88
CA THR A 36 -5.37 -1.80 2.05
C THR A 36 -6.27 -1.35 0.92
N LEU A 37 -7.26 -0.53 1.24
CA LEU A 37 -8.02 0.27 0.32
C LEU A 37 -7.24 0.58 -0.95
N GLN A 38 -7.95 0.63 -2.07
CA GLN A 38 -7.61 1.45 -3.21
C GLN A 38 -7.30 2.90 -2.78
N THR A 39 -6.16 3.13 -2.16
CA THR A 39 -5.41 4.36 -2.30
C THR A 39 -4.69 4.23 -3.64
N HIS A 40 -5.44 4.10 -4.73
CA HIS A 40 -4.94 4.61 -5.98
C HIS A 40 -4.77 6.09 -5.70
N THR A 41 -3.55 6.50 -5.34
CA THR A 41 -3.19 7.91 -5.28
C THR A 41 -3.59 8.45 -6.64
N MET A 42 -4.71 9.17 -6.69
CA MET A 42 -5.17 9.77 -7.93
C MET A 42 -4.23 10.93 -8.17
N VAL A 43 -3.24 10.66 -9.01
CA VAL A 43 -2.29 11.68 -9.40
C VAL A 43 -2.93 12.46 -10.55
N ARG A 44 -2.81 13.78 -10.48
CA ARG A 44 -3.32 14.65 -11.52
C ARG A 44 -2.27 14.75 -12.61
N CYS A 45 -2.64 14.43 -13.84
CA CYS A 45 -1.76 14.64 -14.99
C CYS A 45 -1.43 16.14 -15.10
N HIS A 46 -0.15 16.51 -15.17
CA HIS A 46 0.25 17.92 -15.25
C HIS A 46 -0.25 18.58 -16.55
N PHE A 47 -0.26 17.83 -17.66
CA PHE A 47 -0.65 18.32 -18.99
C PHE A 47 -2.18 18.37 -19.18
N CYS A 48 -2.90 17.27 -18.90
CA CYS A 48 -4.34 17.18 -19.15
C CYS A 48 -5.22 17.45 -17.93
N ARG A 49 -4.63 17.58 -16.74
CA ARG A 49 -5.35 17.76 -15.46
C ARG A 49 -6.35 16.66 -15.10
N VAL A 50 -6.38 15.57 -15.86
CA VAL A 50 -7.22 14.39 -15.61
C VAL A 50 -6.67 13.60 -14.43
N HIS A 51 -7.59 13.04 -13.64
CA HIS A 51 -7.26 12.18 -12.51
C HIS A 51 -6.99 10.77 -13.02
N VAL A 52 -5.77 10.28 -12.82
CA VAL A 52 -5.39 8.93 -13.25
C VAL A 52 -4.89 8.13 -12.05
N PRO A 53 -5.26 6.84 -11.96
CA PRO A 53 -4.67 5.96 -10.97
C PRO A 53 -3.15 5.90 -11.13
N GLN A 54 -2.40 6.06 -10.03
CA GLN A 54 -0.92 5.95 -10.02
C GLN A 54 -0.40 4.66 -10.68
N ASP A 55 -1.15 3.56 -10.59
CA ASP A 55 -0.83 2.26 -11.22
C ASP A 55 -0.70 2.34 -12.76
N LYS A 56 -1.36 3.33 -13.38
CA LYS A 56 -1.30 3.60 -14.84
C LYS A 56 -0.60 4.92 -15.18
N ALA A 57 -0.10 5.66 -14.18
CA ALA A 57 0.52 6.95 -14.39
C ALA A 57 2.04 6.79 -14.55
N LEU A 58 2.60 7.45 -15.57
CA LEU A 58 4.04 7.57 -15.75
C LEU A 58 4.56 8.69 -14.84
N SER A 59 5.49 8.35 -13.95
CA SER A 59 6.23 9.33 -13.17
C SER A 59 7.44 9.81 -13.97
N HIS A 60 7.59 11.12 -14.08
CA HIS A 60 8.79 11.72 -14.65
C HIS A 60 9.24 12.87 -13.75
N GLY A 61 10.34 12.64 -13.03
CA GLY A 61 10.81 13.53 -11.97
C GLY A 61 9.75 13.75 -10.89
N ASN A 62 9.34 15.01 -10.72
CA ASN A 62 8.34 15.44 -9.74
C ASN A 62 6.90 15.53 -10.33
N HIS A 63 6.73 15.20 -11.61
CA HIS A 63 5.45 15.34 -12.32
C HIS A 63 4.87 13.98 -12.73
N TRP A 64 3.54 13.92 -12.82
CA TRP A 64 2.79 12.73 -13.18
C TRP A 64 2.05 12.94 -14.50
N TYR A 65 2.06 11.91 -15.35
CA TYR A 65 1.46 11.92 -16.67
C TYR A 65 0.63 10.67 -16.92
N CYS A 66 -0.46 10.79 -17.67
CA CYS A 66 -1.33 9.64 -17.95
C CYS A 66 -0.83 8.73 -19.08
N CYS A 67 0.07 9.22 -19.93
CA CYS A 67 0.66 8.50 -21.06
C CYS A 67 1.98 9.15 -21.48
N ASN A 68 2.79 8.43 -22.27
CA ASN A 68 4.09 8.89 -22.72
C ASN A 68 3.98 10.11 -23.66
N ASP A 69 2.95 10.12 -24.52
CA ASP A 69 2.63 11.26 -25.40
C ASP A 69 2.48 12.59 -24.63
N HIS A 70 1.82 12.59 -23.46
CA HIS A 70 1.67 13.80 -22.65
C HIS A 70 2.95 14.21 -21.91
N LEU A 71 3.82 13.25 -21.60
CA LEU A 71 5.14 13.55 -21.09
C LEU A 71 5.95 14.27 -22.18
N GLU A 72 6.02 13.70 -23.38
CA GLU A 72 6.76 14.28 -24.50
C GLU A 72 6.23 15.68 -24.88
N LYS A 73 4.91 15.87 -24.92
CA LYS A 73 4.29 17.18 -25.14
C LYS A 73 4.59 18.20 -24.04
N SER A 74 4.82 17.75 -22.80
CA SER A 74 5.21 18.66 -21.73
C SER A 74 6.69 19.05 -21.82
N LEU A 75 7.56 18.14 -22.27
CA LEU A 75 8.99 18.40 -22.45
C LEU A 75 9.27 19.30 -23.67
N THR A 76 8.47 19.17 -24.72
CA THR A 76 8.62 19.97 -25.95
C THR A 76 8.08 21.40 -25.82
N ARG A 77 7.19 21.70 -24.87
CA ARG A 77 6.68 23.06 -24.64
C ARG A 77 7.64 23.97 -23.88
N ASP A 78 8.59 23.39 -23.15
CA ASP A 78 9.62 24.10 -22.38
C ASP A 78 10.89 24.39 -23.22
N GLN A 79 10.79 24.35 -24.55
CA GLN A 79 11.88 24.62 -25.51
C GLN A 79 11.51 25.79 -26.42
#